data_AF-A2D8V1-F1
#
_entry.id   AF-A2D8V1-F1
#
_cell.length_a   1.000
_cell.length_b   1.000
_cell.length_c   1.000
_cell.angle_alpha   90.00
_cell.angle_beta   90.00
_cell.angle_gamma   90.00
#
_symmetry.space_group_name_H-M   'P 1'
#
loop_
_entity.id
_entity.type
_entity.pdbx_description
1 polymer ?
#
loop_
_entity_poly.entity_id
_entity_poly.type
_entity_poly.pdbx_seq_one_letter_code
_entity_poly.pdbx_strand_id
1 'polypeptide(L)'
;MSQHHSTTRKPSRSTSWRTTKVSASKMPTSLSISRSKSTIQTPFFHSTSRTRQEESSQTSVSTFHPVPFLAVQSKPGATQINRGEMTVFQFALRVRQPFIDPPSYTLRYTWSEQSHNEVLDLPFNIFKFTAPFNMDYNNFFARWGQLTSPAQQATASFNPVGDPTNQMKQVMTSVFKVPVLPLQVPPGNVCGAGIINAEGGVLGILCRFFIENGKCNVQIKGTSPQITAAVQKVLDLYLK
;
A
#
# COMPACT_ATOMS: atom_id res chain seq x y z
N MET A 1 42.16 -24.67 20.74
CA MET A 1 41.83 -23.30 20.28
C MET A 1 40.78 -23.40 19.18
N SER A 2 39.50 -23.19 19.51
CA SER A 2 38.40 -23.15 18.53
C SER A 2 37.75 -21.77 18.61
N GLN A 3 37.76 -21.03 17.51
CA GLN A 3 37.10 -19.73 17.40
C GLN A 3 35.70 -19.93 16.78
N HIS A 4 34.67 -19.60 17.55
CA HIS A 4 33.30 -19.44 17.05
C HIS A 4 33.16 -18.10 16.33
N HIS A 5 32.77 -18.12 15.04
CA HIS A 5 32.27 -16.95 14.33
C HIS A 5 30.76 -16.80 14.58
N SER A 6 30.33 -15.73 15.25
CA SER A 6 28.93 -15.34 15.32
C SER A 6 28.63 -14.27 14.27
N THR A 7 27.66 -14.54 13.40
CA THR A 7 27.21 -13.62 12.35
C THR A 7 26.06 -12.77 12.88
N THR A 8 26.31 -11.50 13.16
CA THR A 8 25.30 -10.52 13.57
C THR A 8 24.43 -10.09 12.38
N ARG A 9 23.18 -10.56 12.31
CA ARG A 9 22.16 -10.05 11.38
C ARG A 9 21.65 -8.69 11.87
N LYS A 10 21.80 -7.64 11.06
CA LYS A 10 21.16 -6.32 11.27
C LYS A 10 19.62 -6.44 11.23
N PRO A 11 18.88 -5.77 12.12
CA PRO A 11 17.42 -5.76 12.07
C PRO A 11 16.90 -4.87 10.93
N SER A 12 15.88 -5.36 10.22
CA SER A 12 15.18 -4.62 9.16
C SER A 12 14.41 -3.44 9.75
N ARG A 13 14.62 -2.24 9.20
CA ARG A 13 13.88 -1.02 9.55
C ARG A 13 12.37 -1.20 9.28
N SER A 14 11.59 -1.31 10.35
CA SER A 14 10.15 -1.07 10.36
C SER A 14 9.90 0.44 10.32
N THR A 15 9.16 0.93 9.33
CA THR A 15 8.75 2.34 9.26
C THR A 15 7.37 2.45 9.93
N SER A 16 7.35 2.94 11.17
CA SER A 16 6.14 3.31 11.91
C SER A 16 5.66 4.70 11.47
N TRP A 17 4.36 4.85 11.16
CA TRP A 17 3.75 6.15 10.84
C TRP A 17 2.58 6.48 11.77
N ARG A 18 2.37 7.80 11.88
CA ARG A 18 1.59 8.61 12.83
C ARG A 18 0.25 8.02 13.31
N THR A 19 0.08 8.09 14.63
CA THR A 19 -1.16 7.94 15.38
C THR A 19 -2.08 9.14 15.15
N THR A 20 -3.30 8.93 14.66
CA THR A 20 -4.35 9.94 14.75
C THR A 20 -4.95 9.87 16.15
N LYS A 21 -4.73 10.88 16.99
CA LYS A 21 -5.43 11.01 18.27
C LYS A 21 -6.90 11.31 17.98
N VAL A 22 -7.79 10.37 18.30
CA VAL A 22 -9.24 10.56 18.23
C VAL A 22 -9.77 10.86 19.64
N SER A 23 -10.75 11.76 19.68
CA SER A 23 -11.47 12.28 20.85
C SER A 23 -11.84 11.22 21.91
N ALA A 24 -11.89 11.65 23.17
CA ALA A 24 -11.92 10.88 24.42
C ALA A 24 -13.15 9.96 24.67
N SER A 25 -13.90 9.59 23.63
CA SER A 25 -15.03 8.66 23.68
C SER A 25 -14.90 7.45 22.74
N LYS A 26 -13.83 7.35 21.93
CA LYS A 26 -13.62 6.25 20.97
C LYS A 26 -12.41 5.42 21.34
N MET A 27 -12.51 4.10 21.15
CA MET A 27 -11.35 3.21 21.31
C MET A 27 -10.26 3.60 20.29
N PRO A 28 -9.00 3.77 20.70
CA PRO A 28 -7.93 4.07 19.77
C PRO A 28 -7.59 2.84 18.91
N THR A 29 -8.08 2.86 17.67
CA THR A 29 -7.68 1.90 16.63
C THR A 29 -6.49 2.46 15.85
N SER A 30 -5.42 1.67 15.69
CA SER A 30 -4.31 2.02 14.80
C SER A 30 -4.11 0.94 13.74
N LEU A 31 -3.61 1.34 12.58
CA LEU A 31 -3.53 0.47 11.40
C LEU A 31 -2.09 0.45 10.90
N SER A 32 -1.50 -0.74 10.85
CA SER A 32 -0.14 -0.97 10.35
C SER A 32 -0.14 -1.98 9.21
N ILE A 33 0.80 -1.83 8.28
CA ILE A 33 0.77 -2.56 7.03
C ILE A 33 2.16 -3.12 6.72
N SER A 34 2.25 -4.44 6.58
CA SER A 34 3.49 -5.12 6.22
C SER A 34 3.60 -5.36 4.71
N ARG A 35 4.84 -5.40 4.21
CA ARG A 35 5.18 -5.57 2.78
C ARG A 35 5.26 -7.04 2.32
N SER A 36 5.67 -7.99 3.16
CA SER A 36 6.10 -9.31 2.65
C SER A 36 4.96 -10.27 2.31
N LYS A 37 3.76 -9.94 2.74
CA LYS A 37 2.49 -10.61 2.42
C LYS A 37 1.49 -9.47 2.32
N SER A 38 0.44 -9.59 1.51
CA SER A 38 -0.67 -8.64 1.45
C SER A 38 -1.43 -8.61 2.78
N THR A 39 -0.74 -8.31 3.87
CA THR A 39 -1.17 -8.50 5.24
C THR A 39 -1.29 -7.13 5.88
N ILE A 40 -2.52 -6.78 6.21
CA ILE A 40 -2.82 -5.67 7.10
C ILE A 40 -2.76 -6.19 8.53
N GLN A 41 -2.15 -5.40 9.42
CA GLN A 41 -2.21 -5.59 10.86
C GLN A 41 -2.96 -4.41 11.46
N THR A 42 -4.08 -4.65 12.15
CA THR A 42 -4.80 -3.58 12.84
C THR A 42 -4.60 -3.74 14.34
N PRO A 43 -3.61 -3.05 14.96
CA PRO A 43 -3.52 -2.96 16.40
C PRO A 43 -4.76 -2.26 17.00
N PHE A 44 -5.47 -2.99 17.85
CA PHE A 44 -6.61 -2.49 18.59
C PHE A 44 -6.20 -2.30 20.04
N PHE A 45 -6.29 -1.07 20.55
CA PHE A 45 -5.89 -0.73 21.92
C PHE A 45 -7.09 -0.33 22.76
N HIS A 46 -7.24 -0.99 23.90
CA HIS A 46 -8.31 -0.68 24.84
C HIS A 46 -7.79 0.26 25.95
N SER A 47 -8.01 1.57 25.81
CA SER A 47 -7.82 2.54 26.90
C SER A 47 -9.05 3.41 27.10
N THR A 48 -9.56 3.45 28.33
CA THR A 48 -10.58 4.40 28.75
C THR A 48 -9.95 5.45 29.68
N SER A 49 -10.25 6.73 29.47
CA SER A 49 -9.81 7.83 30.35
C SER A 49 -10.75 8.09 31.54
N ARG A 50 -11.80 7.29 31.71
CA ARG A 50 -12.79 7.45 32.78
C ARG A 50 -12.50 6.53 33.97
N THR A 51 -12.39 7.15 35.14
CA THR A 51 -12.18 6.57 36.48
C THR A 51 -13.44 5.95 37.10
N ARG A 52 -14.45 5.57 36.30
CA ARG A 52 -15.66 4.92 36.84
C ARG A 52 -15.61 3.42 36.60
N GLN A 53 -15.90 2.66 37.65
CA GLN A 53 -16.02 1.21 37.66
C GLN A 53 -16.91 0.73 36.52
N GLU A 54 -16.30 0.24 35.44
CA GLU A 54 -16.92 -0.71 34.51
C GLU A 54 -16.13 -2.01 34.68
N GLU A 55 -16.60 -2.84 35.61
CA GLU A 55 -16.18 -4.24 35.70
C GLU A 55 -16.67 -4.97 34.44
N SER A 56 -15.76 -5.72 33.80
CA SER A 56 -16.06 -6.69 32.73
C SER A 56 -16.59 -6.18 31.39
N SER A 57 -16.17 -5.00 30.91
CA SER A 57 -16.43 -4.63 29.50
C SER A 57 -15.57 -5.46 28.53
N GLN A 58 -16.17 -6.46 27.91
CA GLN A 58 -15.53 -7.31 26.90
C GLN A 58 -15.79 -6.79 25.49
N THR A 59 -14.74 -6.61 24.70
CA THR A 59 -14.88 -6.20 23.29
C THR A 59 -14.80 -7.41 22.37
N SER A 60 -15.85 -7.65 21.59
CA SER A 60 -15.83 -8.65 20.52
C SER A 60 -15.74 -7.99 19.15
N VAL A 61 -14.89 -8.52 18.27
CA VAL A 61 -14.66 -7.97 16.91
C VAL A 61 -15.26 -8.92 15.89
N SER A 62 -16.27 -8.45 15.15
CA SER A 62 -17.21 -9.37 14.48
C SER A 62 -17.12 -9.46 12.97
N THR A 63 -16.37 -8.62 12.22
CA THR A 63 -15.87 -8.87 10.84
C THR A 63 -15.48 -7.60 10.09
N PHE A 64 -14.62 -7.76 9.07
CA PHE A 64 -14.38 -6.80 8.00
C PHE A 64 -15.47 -7.00 6.94
N HIS A 65 -16.32 -5.98 6.72
CA HIS A 65 -17.32 -6.04 5.64
C HIS A 65 -16.66 -5.98 4.26
N PRO A 66 -17.31 -6.54 3.21
CA PRO A 66 -16.69 -6.77 1.92
C PRO A 66 -16.23 -5.46 1.31
N VAL A 67 -14.92 -5.38 1.07
CA VAL A 67 -14.34 -4.41 0.14
C VAL A 67 -14.55 -4.99 -1.25
N PRO A 68 -15.39 -4.42 -2.13
CA PRO A 68 -15.75 -5.06 -3.41
C PRO A 68 -14.53 -5.38 -4.27
N PHE A 69 -13.48 -4.56 -4.16
CA PHE A 69 -12.24 -4.68 -4.92
C PHE A 69 -11.20 -5.64 -4.31
N LEU A 70 -11.37 -6.08 -3.05
CA LEU A 70 -10.42 -6.93 -2.35
C LEU A 70 -11.07 -8.19 -1.79
N ALA A 71 -10.45 -9.34 -2.03
CA ALA A 71 -10.75 -10.55 -1.29
C ALA A 71 -10.02 -10.45 0.06
N VAL A 72 -10.76 -10.58 1.15
CA VAL A 72 -10.23 -10.47 2.51
C VAL A 72 -10.32 -11.84 3.17
N GLN A 73 -9.18 -12.34 3.64
CA GLN A 73 -9.11 -13.53 4.49
C GLN A 73 -8.56 -13.10 5.85
N SER A 74 -9.41 -13.09 6.86
CA SER A 74 -8.98 -12.87 8.23
C SER A 74 -8.19 -14.07 8.74
N LYS A 75 -7.14 -13.79 9.50
CA LYS A 75 -6.57 -14.81 10.39
C LYS A 75 -7.31 -14.75 11.72
N PRO A 76 -7.57 -15.91 12.37
CA PRO A 76 -8.14 -15.93 13.71
C PRO A 76 -7.35 -15.02 14.65
N GLY A 77 -8.06 -14.14 15.34
CA GLY A 77 -7.54 -13.26 16.37
C GLY A 77 -8.38 -13.40 17.65
N ALA A 78 -7.99 -12.69 18.71
CA ALA A 78 -8.77 -12.69 19.94
C ALA A 78 -10.19 -12.15 19.68
N THR A 79 -11.21 -12.91 20.06
CA THR A 79 -12.62 -12.52 19.98
C THR A 79 -13.08 -11.74 21.21
N GLN A 80 -12.21 -11.61 22.21
CA GLN A 80 -12.43 -10.93 23.47
C GLN A 80 -11.15 -10.19 23.83
N ILE A 81 -11.26 -8.90 24.14
CA ILE A 81 -10.13 -8.04 24.52
C ILE A 81 -10.46 -7.47 25.90
N ASN A 82 -9.60 -7.75 26.90
CA ASN A 82 -9.81 -7.22 28.23
C ASN A 82 -9.33 -5.76 28.33
N ARG A 83 -9.76 -5.09 29.39
CA ARG A 83 -9.34 -3.72 29.66
C ARG A 83 -7.82 -3.63 29.82
N GLY A 84 -7.19 -2.72 29.08
CA GLY A 84 -5.74 -2.50 29.12
C GLY A 84 -4.94 -3.44 28.22
N GLU A 85 -5.59 -4.40 27.57
CA GLU A 85 -4.95 -5.28 26.60
C GLU A 85 -4.92 -4.66 25.19
N MET A 86 -3.97 -5.15 24.40
CA MET A 86 -3.84 -4.85 22.99
C MET A 86 -3.88 -6.15 22.20
N THR A 87 -4.66 -6.20 21.14
CA THR A 87 -4.64 -7.33 20.19
C THR A 87 -4.36 -6.84 18.78
N VAL A 88 -3.88 -7.75 17.93
CA VAL A 88 -3.56 -7.46 16.53
C VAL A 88 -4.36 -8.39 15.64
N PHE A 89 -5.23 -7.80 14.82
CA PHE A 89 -5.93 -8.54 13.78
C PHE A 89 -5.12 -8.54 12.48
N GLN A 90 -4.99 -9.72 11.86
CA GLN A 90 -4.27 -9.87 10.60
C GLN A 90 -5.21 -10.25 9.46
N PHE A 91 -5.10 -9.55 8.34
CA PHE A 91 -5.92 -9.80 7.14
C PHE A 91 -5.02 -10.06 5.94
N ALA A 92 -5.16 -11.22 5.31
CA ALA A 92 -4.60 -11.46 4.00
C ALA A 92 -5.54 -10.89 2.93
N LEU A 93 -4.99 -10.08 2.03
CA LEU A 93 -5.71 -9.39 0.97
C LEU A 93 -5.28 -9.89 -0.40
N ARG A 94 -6.24 -9.99 -1.32
CA ARG A 94 -5.99 -10.20 -2.74
C ARG A 94 -6.82 -9.22 -3.55
N VAL A 95 -6.28 -8.73 -4.66
CA VAL A 95 -7.04 -7.84 -5.56
C VAL A 95 -8.06 -8.69 -6.33
N ARG A 96 -9.34 -8.30 -6.28
CA ARG A 96 -10.39 -8.87 -7.15
C ARG A 96 -10.46 -8.10 -8.44
N GLN A 97 -10.56 -6.78 -8.31
CA GLN A 97 -10.73 -5.82 -9.39
C GLN A 97 -9.84 -4.60 -9.14
N PRO A 98 -9.41 -3.89 -10.20
CA PRO A 98 -8.69 -2.64 -10.03
C PRO A 98 -9.54 -1.62 -9.26
N PHE A 99 -8.89 -0.83 -8.41
CA PHE A 99 -9.50 0.25 -7.65
C PHE A 99 -8.62 1.51 -7.74
N ILE A 100 -9.29 2.66 -7.81
CA ILE A 100 -8.67 3.98 -7.95
C ILE A 100 -8.51 4.62 -6.57
N ASP A 101 -9.57 4.56 -5.77
CA ASP A 101 -9.63 5.07 -4.41
C ASP A 101 -9.10 4.06 -3.40
N PRO A 102 -8.36 4.51 -2.36
CA PRO A 102 -8.06 3.66 -1.23
C PRO A 102 -9.35 3.02 -0.68
N PRO A 103 -9.39 1.69 -0.54
CA PRO A 103 -10.59 1.02 -0.06
C PRO A 103 -10.85 1.33 1.41
N SER A 104 -12.11 1.41 1.83
CA SER A 104 -12.49 1.47 3.24
C SER A 104 -12.96 0.12 3.75
N TYR A 105 -12.86 -0.11 5.05
CA TYR A 105 -13.44 -1.27 5.72
C TYR A 105 -14.28 -0.85 6.91
N THR A 106 -15.31 -1.63 7.21
CA THR A 106 -16.08 -1.45 8.44
C THR A 106 -15.56 -2.41 9.50
N LEU A 107 -15.08 -1.85 10.61
CA LEU A 107 -14.80 -2.55 11.84
C LEU A 107 -16.08 -2.60 12.66
N ARG A 108 -16.56 -3.81 12.96
CA ARG A 108 -17.71 -4.03 13.85
C ARG A 108 -17.24 -4.59 15.17
N TYR A 109 -17.69 -3.98 16.26
CA TYR A 109 -17.41 -4.49 17.61
C TYR A 109 -18.55 -4.21 18.58
N THR A 110 -18.67 -5.03 19.62
CA THR A 110 -19.63 -4.81 20.71
C THR A 110 -18.87 -4.36 21.95
N TRP A 111 -19.35 -3.31 22.61
CA TRP A 111 -18.80 -2.79 23.87
C TRP A 111 -19.96 -2.38 24.79
N SER A 112 -19.94 -2.80 26.05
CA SER A 112 -21.00 -2.52 27.03
C SER A 112 -22.41 -2.77 26.50
N GLU A 113 -22.60 -3.94 25.85
CA GLU A 113 -23.85 -4.36 25.20
C GLU A 113 -24.31 -3.49 24.01
N GLN A 114 -23.53 -2.49 23.62
CA GLN A 114 -23.77 -1.65 22.45
C GLN A 114 -22.95 -2.12 21.26
N SER A 115 -23.59 -2.17 20.09
CA SER A 115 -22.91 -2.48 18.83
C SER A 115 -22.37 -1.21 18.18
N HIS A 116 -21.11 -1.22 17.81
CA HIS A 116 -20.40 -0.14 17.15
C HIS A 116 -19.94 -0.56 15.76
N ASN A 117 -20.03 0.38 14.83
CA ASN A 117 -19.55 0.24 13.46
C ASN A 117 -18.64 1.44 13.15
N GLU A 118 -17.36 1.19 12.91
CA GLU A 118 -16.40 2.21 12.51
C GLU A 118 -15.95 1.97 11.08
N VAL A 119 -16.09 2.98 10.22
CA VAL A 119 -15.55 2.95 8.86
C VAL A 119 -14.14 3.54 8.89
N LEU A 120 -13.17 2.77 8.40
CA LEU A 120 -11.77 3.14 8.39
C LEU A 120 -11.22 2.99 6.97
N ASP A 121 -10.52 4.02 6.49
CA ASP A 121 -9.84 3.97 5.19
C ASP A 121 -8.54 3.19 5.30
N LEU A 122 -8.27 2.36 4.29
CA LEU A 122 -7.01 1.65 4.18
C LEU A 122 -5.94 2.61 3.64
N PRO A 123 -4.78 2.76 4.31
CA PRO A 123 -3.76 3.74 3.96
C PRO A 123 -2.85 3.22 2.83
N PHE A 124 -3.44 2.66 1.77
CA PHE A 124 -2.71 2.26 0.57
C PHE A 124 -3.55 2.39 -0.69
N ASN A 125 -2.84 2.63 -1.78
CA ASN A 125 -3.34 2.50 -3.13
C ASN A 125 -3.09 1.08 -3.67
N ILE A 126 -3.63 0.78 -4.85
CA ILE A 126 -3.50 -0.53 -5.50
C ILE A 126 -2.03 -0.96 -5.75
N PHE A 127 -1.10 0.00 -5.84
CA PHE A 127 0.32 -0.30 -6.07
C PHE A 127 1.00 -1.01 -4.90
N LYS A 128 0.35 -1.11 -3.74
CA LYS A 128 0.78 -2.03 -2.67
C LYS A 128 0.90 -3.48 -3.15
N PHE A 129 0.10 -3.87 -4.14
CA PHE A 129 0.06 -5.24 -4.68
C PHE A 129 0.98 -5.45 -5.89
N THR A 130 1.78 -4.45 -6.26
CA THR A 130 2.72 -4.56 -7.38
C THR A 130 3.78 -5.61 -7.07
N ALA A 131 3.86 -6.63 -7.92
CA ALA A 131 4.97 -7.54 -8.00
C ALA A 131 5.97 -7.04 -9.07
N PRO A 132 7.29 -7.17 -8.83
CA PRO A 132 8.32 -6.97 -9.83
C PRO A 132 8.05 -7.76 -11.12
N PHE A 133 8.31 -7.13 -12.27
CA PHE A 133 8.28 -7.84 -13.54
C PHE A 133 9.52 -7.47 -14.36
N ASN A 134 10.52 -8.36 -14.34
CA ASN A 134 11.78 -8.15 -15.02
C ASN A 134 11.64 -8.42 -16.52
N MET A 135 12.19 -7.55 -17.34
CA MET A 135 12.31 -7.74 -18.78
C MET A 135 13.52 -6.98 -19.32
N ASP A 136 13.99 -7.36 -20.51
CA ASP A 136 15.04 -6.65 -21.24
C ASP A 136 14.51 -5.41 -21.97
N TYR A 137 15.44 -4.68 -22.59
CA TYR A 137 15.17 -3.44 -23.32
C TYR A 137 14.17 -3.65 -24.48
N ASN A 138 14.38 -4.69 -25.29
CA ASN A 138 13.58 -4.94 -26.49
C ASN A 138 12.13 -5.25 -26.10
N ASN A 139 11.96 -6.13 -25.11
CA ASN A 139 10.65 -6.51 -24.59
C ASN A 139 9.93 -5.33 -23.93
N PHE A 140 10.65 -4.47 -23.21
CA PHE A 140 10.08 -3.25 -22.62
C PHE A 140 9.51 -2.33 -23.70
N PHE A 141 10.32 -1.96 -24.70
CA PHE A 141 9.90 -1.00 -25.70
C PHE A 141 8.90 -1.59 -26.71
N ALA A 142 8.93 -2.89 -26.97
CA ALA A 142 7.88 -3.57 -27.72
C ALA A 142 6.51 -3.47 -27.02
N ARG A 143 6.43 -3.84 -25.74
CA ARG A 143 5.19 -3.73 -24.96
C ARG A 143 4.76 -2.27 -24.75
N TRP A 144 5.73 -1.38 -24.57
CA TRP A 144 5.49 0.05 -24.47
C TRP A 144 4.81 0.62 -25.72
N GLY A 145 5.25 0.16 -26.90
CA GLY A 145 4.71 0.54 -28.19
C GLY A 145 3.31 -0.01 -28.46
N GLN A 146 2.91 -1.12 -27.83
CA GLN A 146 1.58 -1.71 -27.95
C GLN A 146 0.50 -0.94 -27.17
N LEU A 147 0.89 -0.24 -26.10
CA LEU A 147 -0.02 0.55 -25.28
C LEU A 147 -0.12 1.97 -25.84
N THR A 148 -1.03 2.20 -26.80
CA THR A 148 -1.12 3.47 -27.54
C THR A 148 -2.34 4.31 -27.18
N SER A 149 -3.35 3.72 -26.54
CA SER A 149 -4.58 4.45 -26.20
C SER A 149 -4.29 5.54 -25.17
N PRO A 150 -4.86 6.75 -25.30
CA PRO A 150 -4.77 7.79 -24.28
C PRO A 150 -5.26 7.31 -22.91
N ALA A 151 -6.29 6.45 -22.86
CA ALA A 151 -6.79 5.86 -21.62
C ALA A 151 -5.83 4.84 -20.98
N GLN A 152 -4.78 4.43 -21.70
CA GLN A 152 -3.72 3.55 -21.21
C GLN A 152 -2.45 4.32 -20.81
N GLN A 153 -2.49 5.65 -20.82
CA GLN A 153 -1.34 6.49 -20.47
C GLN A 153 -1.70 7.51 -19.41
N ALA A 154 -0.90 7.55 -18.34
CA ALA A 154 -0.92 8.58 -17.31
C ALA A 154 0.38 9.37 -17.35
N THR A 155 0.30 10.68 -17.12
CA THR A 155 1.45 11.58 -17.20
C THR A 155 1.46 12.62 -16.09
N ALA A 156 2.65 12.99 -15.65
CA ALA A 156 2.88 14.12 -14.76
C ALA A 156 4.28 14.69 -14.95
N SER A 157 4.54 15.86 -14.38
CA SER A 157 5.88 16.45 -14.34
C SER A 157 6.11 17.13 -13.01
N PHE A 158 7.34 17.11 -12.51
CA PHE A 158 7.73 17.82 -11.29
C PHE A 158 9.13 18.42 -11.41
N ASN A 159 9.40 19.44 -10.61
CA ASN A 159 10.73 20.03 -10.50
C ASN A 159 11.56 19.18 -9.53
N PRO A 160 12.72 18.63 -9.94
CA PRO A 160 13.53 17.84 -9.05
C PRO A 160 14.18 18.69 -7.96
N VAL A 161 14.39 18.10 -6.78
CA VAL A 161 15.15 18.69 -5.68
C VAL A 161 16.42 17.86 -5.42
N GLY A 162 17.58 18.37 -5.81
CA GLY A 162 18.83 17.60 -5.79
C GLY A 162 18.95 16.69 -7.01
N ASP A 163 19.42 15.45 -6.84
CA ASP A 163 19.64 14.51 -7.95
C ASP A 163 18.30 14.03 -8.57
N PRO A 164 17.96 14.47 -9.80
CA PRO A 164 16.70 14.10 -10.45
C PRO A 164 16.57 12.59 -10.66
N THR A 165 17.66 11.90 -10.97
CA THR A 165 17.65 10.46 -11.26
C THR A 165 17.28 9.67 -10.02
N ASN A 166 17.87 10.02 -8.88
CA ASN A 166 17.55 9.37 -7.61
C ASN A 166 16.10 9.64 -7.17
N GLN A 167 15.58 10.85 -7.40
CA GLN A 167 14.18 11.15 -7.14
C GLN A 167 13.23 10.33 -8.03
N MET A 168 13.49 10.24 -9.33
CA MET A 168 12.68 9.42 -10.24
C MET A 168 12.66 7.95 -9.80
N LYS A 169 13.83 7.38 -9.44
CA LYS A 169 13.92 6.03 -8.87
C LYS A 169 13.14 5.90 -7.56
N GLN A 170 13.21 6.90 -6.68
CA GLN A 170 12.50 6.91 -5.41
C GLN A 170 10.98 6.95 -5.61
N VAL A 171 10.46 7.80 -6.50
CA VAL A 171 9.02 7.85 -6.81
C VAL A 171 8.55 6.52 -7.37
N MET A 172 9.26 5.97 -8.36
CA MET A 172 8.93 4.67 -8.97
C MET A 172 8.86 3.54 -7.92
N THR A 173 9.87 3.44 -7.06
CA THR A 173 10.00 2.34 -6.08
C THR A 173 9.18 2.55 -4.81
N SER A 174 8.99 3.80 -4.38
CA SER A 174 8.34 4.12 -3.10
C SER A 174 6.87 4.44 -3.26
N VAL A 175 6.43 5.02 -4.38
CA VAL A 175 5.02 5.35 -4.61
C VAL A 175 4.33 4.19 -5.34
N PHE A 176 4.88 3.78 -6.49
CA PHE A 176 4.29 2.73 -7.34
C PHE A 176 4.76 1.31 -7.02
N LYS A 177 5.73 1.17 -6.11
CA LYS A 177 6.35 -0.12 -5.75
C LYS A 177 6.91 -0.88 -6.96
N VAL A 178 7.22 -0.15 -8.03
CA VAL A 178 7.79 -0.68 -9.26
C VAL A 178 9.31 -0.67 -9.13
N PRO A 179 10.00 -1.81 -9.33
CA PRO A 179 11.45 -1.83 -9.38
C PRO A 179 11.97 -1.12 -10.63
N VAL A 180 13.13 -0.50 -10.49
CA VAL A 180 13.86 0.07 -11.62
C VAL A 180 14.51 -1.06 -12.40
N LEU A 181 14.27 -1.11 -13.70
CA LEU A 181 14.88 -2.09 -14.59
C LEU A 181 16.29 -1.62 -15.01
N PRO A 182 17.28 -2.53 -15.05
CA PRO A 182 18.64 -2.21 -15.50
C PRO A 182 18.73 -2.16 -17.03
N LEU A 183 17.94 -1.27 -17.66
CA LEU A 183 17.89 -1.12 -19.11
C LEU A 183 18.93 -0.12 -19.61
N GLN A 184 19.47 -0.37 -20.81
CA GLN A 184 20.35 0.56 -21.52
C GLN A 184 19.52 1.69 -22.15
N VAL A 185 19.08 2.66 -21.34
CA VAL A 185 18.29 3.82 -21.77
C VAL A 185 19.14 5.09 -21.83
N PRO A 186 18.72 6.14 -22.57
CA PRO A 186 19.45 7.40 -22.61
C PRO A 186 19.74 7.98 -21.20
N PRO A 187 20.83 8.75 -21.03
CA PRO A 187 21.13 9.42 -19.77
C PRO A 187 19.95 10.26 -19.28
N GLY A 188 19.65 10.17 -17.98
CA GLY A 188 18.49 10.87 -17.40
C GLY A 188 17.16 10.15 -17.57
N ASN A 189 17.12 8.96 -18.19
CA ASN A 189 15.93 8.12 -18.23
C ASN A 189 15.98 7.02 -17.17
N VAL A 190 14.82 6.69 -16.61
CA VAL A 190 14.61 5.58 -15.67
C VAL A 190 13.37 4.82 -16.11
N CYS A 191 13.51 3.51 -16.31
CA CYS A 191 12.41 2.63 -16.69
C CYS A 191 12.14 1.59 -15.60
N GLY A 192 10.90 1.15 -15.49
CA GLY A 192 10.47 0.15 -14.52
C GLY A 192 9.23 -0.59 -15.00
N ALA A 193 9.02 -1.80 -14.51
CA ALA A 193 7.82 -2.56 -14.81
C ALA A 193 7.34 -3.37 -13.61
N GLY A 194 6.03 -3.50 -13.51
CA GLY A 194 5.37 -4.26 -12.46
C GLY A 194 4.05 -4.84 -12.94
N ILE A 195 3.57 -5.83 -12.19
CA ILE A 195 2.27 -6.46 -12.42
C ILE A 195 1.48 -6.53 -11.12
N ILE A 196 0.17 -6.45 -11.22
CA ILE A 196 -0.76 -6.69 -10.11
C ILE A 196 -1.67 -7.84 -10.52
N ASN A 197 -1.66 -8.90 -9.71
CA ASN A 197 -2.53 -10.06 -9.93
C ASN A 197 -3.93 -9.76 -9.37
N ALA A 198 -4.92 -9.68 -10.25
CA ALA A 198 -6.33 -9.57 -9.91
C ALA A 198 -7.08 -10.86 -10.28
N GLU A 199 -8.26 -11.10 -9.71
CA GLU A 199 -9.09 -12.27 -10.05
C GLU A 199 -9.52 -12.26 -11.52
N GLY A 200 -9.71 -11.08 -12.12
CA GLY A 200 -10.02 -10.92 -13.55
C GLY A 200 -8.81 -10.95 -14.49
N GLY A 201 -7.60 -11.19 -13.99
CA GLY A 201 -6.37 -11.27 -14.79
C GLY A 201 -5.23 -10.36 -14.29
N VAL A 202 -4.15 -10.32 -15.07
CA VAL A 202 -2.94 -9.56 -14.72
C VAL A 202 -3.05 -8.12 -15.22
N LEU A 203 -2.87 -7.16 -14.30
CA LEU A 203 -2.79 -5.74 -14.61
C LEU A 203 -1.31 -5.35 -14.72
N GLY A 204 -0.85 -5.00 -15.92
CA GLY A 204 0.53 -4.59 -16.16
C GLY A 204 0.69 -3.07 -16.08
N ILE A 205 1.82 -2.63 -15.52
CA ILE A 205 2.26 -1.23 -15.54
C ILE A 205 3.69 -1.13 -16.04
N LEU A 206 3.91 -0.22 -16.99
CA LEU A 206 5.23 0.17 -17.50
C LEU A 206 5.48 1.63 -17.14
N CYS A 207 6.61 1.92 -16.53
CA CYS A 207 7.00 3.25 -16.08
C CYS A 207 8.19 3.74 -16.88
N ARG A 208 8.12 4.96 -17.42
CA ARG A 208 9.23 5.67 -18.05
C ARG A 208 9.29 7.09 -17.49
N PHE A 209 10.38 7.39 -16.81
CA PHE A 209 10.67 8.68 -16.22
C PHE A 209 11.87 9.26 -16.98
N PHE A 210 11.84 10.54 -17.30
CA PHE A 210 12.91 11.17 -18.09
C PHE A 210 13.00 12.66 -17.79
N ILE A 211 14.21 13.21 -17.98
CA ILE A 211 14.43 14.65 -17.83
C ILE A 211 14.22 15.31 -19.18
N GLU A 212 13.37 16.34 -19.22
CA GLU A 212 13.17 17.17 -20.40
C GLU A 212 12.92 18.60 -19.94
N ASN A 213 13.60 19.56 -20.57
CA ASN A 213 13.50 21.00 -20.24
C ASN A 213 13.70 21.30 -18.74
N GLY A 214 14.65 20.61 -18.10
CA GLY A 214 14.97 20.76 -16.68
C GLY A 214 13.94 20.19 -15.70
N LYS A 215 12.89 19.52 -16.20
CA LYS A 215 11.84 18.89 -15.38
C LYS A 215 11.92 17.38 -15.46
N CYS A 216 11.53 16.72 -14.37
CA CYS A 216 11.30 15.28 -14.37
C CYS A 216 9.90 15.02 -14.92
N ASN A 217 9.83 14.36 -16.07
CA ASN A 217 8.60 13.91 -16.69
C ASN A 217 8.37 12.45 -16.35
N VAL A 218 7.11 12.14 -16.06
CA VAL A 218 6.64 10.81 -15.69
C VAL A 218 5.61 10.39 -16.73
N GLN A 219 5.85 9.24 -17.35
CA GLN A 219 4.90 8.59 -18.23
C GLN A 219 4.75 7.15 -17.75
N ILE A 220 3.53 6.76 -17.41
CA ILE A 220 3.24 5.41 -16.96
C ILE A 220 2.09 4.87 -17.79
N LYS A 221 2.28 3.69 -18.36
CA LYS A 221 1.28 3.02 -19.17
C LYS A 221 0.71 1.81 -18.47
N GLY A 222 -0.61 1.68 -18.49
CA GLY A 222 -1.35 0.58 -17.88
C GLY A 222 -2.04 -0.30 -18.91
N THR A 223 -2.18 -1.60 -18.62
CA THR A 223 -2.89 -2.52 -19.53
C THR A 223 -4.41 -2.30 -19.57
N SER A 224 -4.98 -1.60 -18.57
CA SER A 224 -6.40 -1.24 -18.55
C SER A 224 -6.63 0.24 -18.21
N PRO A 225 -7.75 0.84 -18.63
CA PRO A 225 -8.11 2.20 -18.26
C PRO A 225 -8.18 2.42 -16.74
N GLN A 226 -8.66 1.44 -15.99
CA GLN A 226 -8.83 1.55 -14.54
C GLN A 226 -7.49 1.60 -13.80
N ILE A 227 -6.50 0.77 -14.18
CA ILE A 227 -5.17 0.84 -13.55
C ILE A 227 -4.47 2.15 -13.93
N THR A 228 -4.63 2.61 -15.18
CA THR A 228 -4.10 3.91 -15.62
C THR A 228 -4.72 5.07 -14.86
N ALA A 229 -6.04 5.05 -14.62
CA ALA A 229 -6.71 6.06 -13.82
C ALA A 229 -6.21 6.07 -12.35
N ALA A 230 -5.98 4.89 -11.77
CA ALA A 230 -5.37 4.76 -10.45
C ALA A 230 -3.94 5.34 -10.42
N VAL A 231 -3.16 5.15 -11.49
CA VAL A 231 -1.84 5.76 -11.65
C VAL A 231 -1.96 7.28 -11.68
N GLN A 232 -2.83 7.82 -12.54
CA GLN A 232 -3.01 9.27 -12.69
C GLN A 232 -3.39 9.91 -11.36
N LYS A 233 -4.33 9.31 -10.63
CA LYS A 233 -4.73 9.80 -9.30
C LYS A 233 -3.55 9.86 -8.33
N VAL A 234 -2.71 8.82 -8.32
CA VAL A 234 -1.53 8.80 -7.45
C VAL A 234 -0.48 9.83 -7.90
N LEU A 235 -0.28 10.02 -9.21
CA LEU A 235 0.59 11.09 -9.70
C LEU A 235 0.08 12.47 -9.25
N ASP A 236 -1.23 12.72 -9.39
CA ASP A 236 -1.87 13.98 -8.98
C ASP A 236 -1.74 14.24 -7.48
N LEU A 237 -1.73 13.19 -6.65
CA LEU A 237 -1.58 13.32 -5.19
C LEU A 237 -0.14 13.53 -4.73
N TYR A 238 0.84 13.01 -5.47
CA TYR A 238 2.24 12.98 -5.03
C TYR A 238 3.15 14.01 -5.72
N LEU A 239 2.78 14.48 -6.91
CA LEU A 239 3.65 15.29 -7.78
C LEU A 239 3.08 16.68 -8.14
N LYS A 240 1.87 16.99 -7.68
CA LYS A 240 1.33 18.36 -7.67
C LYS A 240 1.55 18.98 -6.29
#